data_AF-A0A314V4M0-F1
#
_entry.id   AF-A0A314V4M0-F1
#
_cell.length_a   1.000
_cell.length_b   1.000
_cell.length_c   1.000
_cell.angle_alpha   90.00
_cell.angle_beta   90.00
_cell.angle_gamma   90.00
#
_symmetry.space_group_name_H-M   'P 1'
#
loop_
_entity.id
_entity.type
_entity.pdbx_description
1 polymer ?
#
loop_
_entity_poly.entity_id
_entity_poly.type
_entity_poly.pdbx_seq_one_letter_code
_entity_poly.pdbx_strand_id
1 'polypeptide(L)'
;MESLVTLDLSHNNLSGSIPSSFEEMHGLSYIDISYNYLEGPLPNITIFREASPKRLKGNKGLCSKVGPMLPPCNAHGSKKDHKCKERRSIKILNKTTCMEKFPFRF
;
A
#
# COMPACT_ATOMS: atom_id res chain seq x y z
N MET A 1 -15.88 -15.96 -13.78
CA MET A 1 -15.13 -14.83 -13.17
C MET A 1 -13.66 -15.19 -13.27
N GLU A 2 -12.87 -14.35 -13.92
CA GLU A 2 -11.43 -14.54 -14.00
C GLU A 2 -10.82 -14.14 -12.65
N SER A 3 -10.37 -15.11 -11.87
CA SER A 3 -9.61 -14.85 -10.66
C SER A 3 -8.17 -14.54 -11.06
N LEU A 4 -7.67 -13.36 -10.68
CA LEU A 4 -6.27 -13.04 -10.87
C LEU A 4 -5.41 -13.95 -9.98
N VAL A 5 -4.56 -14.77 -10.61
CA VAL A 5 -3.68 -15.73 -9.92
C VAL A 5 -2.32 -15.12 -9.59
N THR A 6 -1.82 -14.27 -10.49
CA THR A 6 -0.49 -13.66 -10.40
C THR A 6 -0.60 -12.16 -10.58
N LEU A 7 0.02 -11.41 -9.67
CA LEU A 7 0.13 -9.95 -9.75
C LEU A 7 1.59 -9.55 -9.55
N ASP A 8 2.24 -9.11 -10.62
CA ASP A 8 3.58 -8.50 -10.56
C ASP A 8 3.46 -7.00 -10.88
N LEU A 9 3.77 -6.18 -9.88
CA LEU A 9 3.83 -4.73 -9.94
C LEU A 9 5.21 -4.22 -9.55
N SER A 10 6.21 -5.11 -9.52
CA SER A 10 7.57 -4.76 -9.12
C SER A 10 8.18 -3.68 -10.02
N HIS A 11 9.13 -2.90 -9.49
CA HIS A 11 9.89 -1.89 -10.24
C HIS A 11 9.02 -0.82 -10.93
N ASN A 12 7.96 -0.39 -10.26
CA ASN A 12 7.13 0.70 -10.73
C ASN A 12 7.28 1.94 -9.84
N ASN A 13 6.63 3.02 -10.25
CA ASN A 13 6.51 4.24 -9.46
C ASN A 13 5.16 4.29 -8.73
N LEU A 14 4.65 3.16 -8.22
CA LEU A 14 3.38 3.15 -7.48
C LEU A 14 3.56 3.79 -6.12
N SER A 15 2.56 4.55 -5.68
CA SER A 15 2.57 5.25 -4.38
C SER A 15 1.20 5.23 -3.72
N GLY A 16 1.17 5.51 -2.42
CA GLY A 16 -0.03 5.41 -1.58
C GLY A 16 -0.13 4.07 -0.85
N SER A 17 -1.29 3.81 -0.27
CA SER A 17 -1.55 2.61 0.51
C SER A 17 -2.07 1.45 -0.35
N ILE A 18 -1.81 0.23 0.11
CA ILE A 18 -2.40 -0.97 -0.49
C ILE A 18 -3.87 -1.03 -0.05
N PRO A 19 -4.83 -1.07 -1.00
CA PRO A 19 -6.24 -1.04 -0.66
C PRO A 19 -6.71 -2.37 -0.04
N SER A 20 -7.66 -2.29 0.88
CA SER A 20 -8.26 -3.46 1.54
C SER A 20 -8.99 -4.39 0.56
N SER A 21 -9.36 -3.92 -0.63
CA SER A 21 -9.98 -4.74 -1.68
C SER A 21 -9.11 -5.91 -2.14
N PHE A 22 -7.80 -5.91 -1.84
CA PHE A 22 -6.94 -7.09 -2.03
C PHE A 22 -7.38 -8.29 -1.18
N GLU A 23 -8.16 -8.07 -0.12
CA GLU A 23 -8.80 -9.12 0.68
C GLU A 23 -9.82 -9.94 -0.14
N GLU A 24 -10.45 -9.33 -1.14
CA GLU A 24 -11.45 -9.97 -1.99
C GLU A 24 -10.82 -10.79 -3.14
N MET A 25 -9.49 -10.70 -3.33
CA MET A 25 -8.76 -11.40 -4.37
C MET A 25 -8.41 -12.84 -3.95
N HIS A 26 -9.43 -13.67 -3.74
CA HIS A 26 -9.28 -15.03 -3.20
C HIS A 26 -8.45 -16.00 -4.07
N GLY A 27 -8.30 -15.73 -5.37
CA GLY A 27 -7.51 -16.57 -6.28
C GLY A 27 -6.03 -16.19 -6.38
N LEU A 28 -5.60 -15.12 -5.72
CA LEU A 28 -4.24 -14.59 -5.86
C LEU A 28 -3.24 -15.46 -5.10
N SER A 29 -2.36 -16.14 -5.85
CA SER A 29 -1.31 -17.01 -5.30
C SER A 29 0.09 -16.41 -5.37
N TYR A 30 0.28 -15.37 -6.20
CA TYR A 30 1.56 -14.70 -6.36
C TYR A 30 1.39 -13.18 -6.36
N ILE A 31 2.19 -12.50 -5.53
CA ILE A 31 2.30 -11.04 -5.52
C ILE A 31 3.76 -10.60 -5.44
N ASP A 32 4.15 -9.65 -6.30
CA ASP A 32 5.39 -8.87 -6.17
C ASP A 32 5.07 -7.38 -6.31
N ILE A 33 5.38 -6.59 -5.28
CA ILE A 33 5.21 -5.13 -5.27
C ILE A 33 6.54 -4.43 -4.96
N SER A 34 7.66 -5.14 -5.09
CA SER A 34 8.96 -4.65 -4.72
C SER A 34 9.38 -3.43 -5.54
N TYR A 35 10.27 -2.62 -4.99
CA TYR A 35 10.83 -1.45 -5.64
C TYR A 35 9.77 -0.45 -6.14
N ASN A 36 8.80 -0.14 -5.28
CA ASN A 36 7.82 0.95 -5.45
C ASN A 36 7.95 1.98 -4.31
N TYR A 37 7.04 2.95 -4.27
CA TYR A 37 6.92 3.98 -3.23
C TYR A 37 5.66 3.79 -2.37
N LEU A 38 5.26 2.54 -2.14
CA LEU A 38 4.09 2.22 -1.33
C LEU A 38 4.33 2.52 0.15
N GLU A 39 3.27 2.91 0.84
CA GLU A 39 3.30 3.34 2.23
C GLU A 39 2.09 2.84 3.05
N GLY A 40 2.23 2.87 4.38
CA GLY A 40 1.18 2.47 5.30
C GLY A 40 1.19 0.98 5.66
N PRO A 41 0.13 0.50 6.33
CA PRO A 41 0.07 -0.87 6.82
C PRO A 41 -0.14 -1.87 5.67
N LEU A 42 0.59 -2.99 5.73
CA LEU A 42 0.23 -4.16 4.92
C LEU A 42 -1.16 -4.69 5.33
N PRO A 43 -2.03 -5.03 4.36
CA PRO A 43 -3.27 -5.75 4.65
C PRO A 43 -2.96 -7.09 5.31
N ASN A 44 -3.76 -7.47 6.31
CA ASN A 44 -3.56 -8.72 7.05
C ASN A 44 -4.18 -9.91 6.30
N ILE A 45 -3.63 -10.19 5.11
CA ILE A 45 -4.04 -11.31 4.27
C ILE A 45 -2.90 -12.29 4.06
N THR A 46 -3.26 -13.55 3.85
CA THR A 46 -2.33 -14.68 3.73
C THR A 46 -1.22 -14.41 2.71
N ILE A 47 -1.57 -13.86 1.54
CA ILE A 47 -0.62 -13.61 0.46
C ILE A 47 0.49 -12.61 0.85
N PHE A 48 0.20 -11.57 1.63
CA PHE A 48 1.23 -10.63 2.12
C PHE A 48 2.02 -11.17 3.31
N ARG A 49 1.42 -12.06 4.11
CA ARG A 49 2.09 -12.73 5.23
C ARG A 49 3.07 -13.79 4.74
N GLU A 50 2.73 -14.49 3.66
CA GLU A 50 3.52 -15.59 3.09
C GLU A 50 4.45 -15.13 1.95
N ALA A 51 4.24 -13.92 1.41
CA ALA A 51 5.14 -13.35 0.41
C ALA A 51 6.58 -13.29 0.94
N SER A 52 7.54 -13.70 0.11
CA SER A 52 8.95 -13.59 0.48
C SER A 52 9.34 -12.12 0.70
N PRO A 53 10.22 -11.79 1.67
CA PRO A 53 10.62 -10.41 1.97
C PRO A 53 11.11 -9.61 0.76
N LYS A 54 11.73 -10.31 -0.20
CA LYS A 54 12.21 -9.73 -1.46
C LYS A 54 11.09 -9.06 -2.26
N ARG A 55 9.87 -9.61 -2.24
CA ARG A 55 8.70 -9.14 -2.99
C ARG A 55 8.04 -7.89 -2.41
N LEU A 56 8.44 -7.49 -1.20
CA LEU A 56 7.98 -6.26 -0.53
C LEU A 56 9.09 -5.21 -0.41
N LYS A 57 10.35 -5.60 -0.69
CA LYS A 57 11.55 -4.78 -0.56
C LYS A 57 11.45 -3.50 -1.38
N GLY A 58 12.08 -2.42 -0.94
CA GLY A 58 12.17 -1.18 -1.71
C GLY A 58 11.05 -0.17 -1.41
N ASN A 59 9.95 -0.61 -0.78
CA ASN A 59 8.88 0.25 -0.30
C ASN A 59 9.17 0.76 1.11
N LYS A 60 9.86 1.91 1.22
CA LYS A 60 10.33 2.45 2.52
C LYS A 60 9.21 2.87 3.48
N GLY A 61 8.01 3.14 2.98
CA GLY A 61 6.87 3.60 3.78
C GLY A 61 6.00 2.47 4.33
N LEU A 62 6.25 1.20 3.95
CA LEU A 62 5.44 0.09 4.41
C LEU A 62 5.78 -0.26 5.87
N CYS A 63 4.73 -0.56 6.62
CA CYS A 63 4.81 -1.05 7.98
C CYS A 63 3.90 -2.27 8.16
N SER A 64 4.15 -3.07 9.19
CA SER A 64 3.30 -4.22 9.52
C SER A 64 2.78 -4.13 10.94
N LYS A 65 1.57 -4.65 11.18
CA LYS A 65 1.07 -4.89 12.53
C LYS A 65 1.50 -6.25 13.08
N VAL A 66 1.90 -7.19 12.22
CA VAL A 66 1.89 -8.64 12.53
C VAL A 66 3.19 -9.36 12.16
N GLY A 67 4.33 -8.69 11.94
CA GLY A 67 5.54 -9.47 11.67
C GLY A 67 6.87 -8.72 11.70
N PRO A 68 7.99 -9.46 11.87
CA PRO A 68 9.34 -8.92 11.97
C PRO A 68 9.91 -8.41 10.63
N MET A 69 9.19 -8.62 9.52
CA MET A 69 9.66 -8.34 8.17
C MET A 69 9.60 -6.86 7.77
N LEU A 70 8.80 -6.08 8.49
CA LEU A 70 8.65 -4.64 8.32
C LEU A 70 8.60 -3.97 9.70
N PRO A 71 8.96 -2.68 9.79
CA PRO A 71 8.82 -1.95 11.04
C PRO A 71 7.36 -1.95 11.52
N PRO A 72 7.13 -1.94 12.85
CA PRO A 72 5.79 -1.84 13.40
C PRO A 72 5.15 -0.52 12.97
N CYS A 73 3.86 -0.56 12.63
CA CYS A 73 3.10 0.67 12.41
C CYS A 73 2.90 1.38 13.75
N ASN A 74 3.70 2.42 14.04
CA ASN A 74 3.53 3.23 15.24
C ASN A 74 2.23 4.04 15.15
N ALA A 75 1.31 3.81 16.09
CA ALA A 75 0.07 4.56 16.22
C ALA A 75 0.25 5.96 16.86
N HIS A 76 1.49 6.39 17.14
CA HIS A 76 1.78 7.64 17.85
C HIS A 76 2.81 8.52 17.12
N GLY A 77 2.32 9.63 16.54
CA GLY A 77 3.09 10.73 15.95
C GLY A 77 3.36 10.54 14.44
N SER A 78 2.67 11.19 13.52
CA SER A 78 2.17 12.57 13.55
C SER A 78 0.97 12.68 12.62
N LYS A 79 0.04 13.56 12.97
CA LYS A 79 -0.54 14.48 11.97
C LYS A 79 0.63 15.20 11.29
N LYS A 80 1.32 14.54 10.36
CA LYS A 80 1.93 15.28 9.27
C LYS A 80 0.73 15.53 8.39
N ASP A 81 0.30 16.78 8.33
CA ASP A 81 -0.38 17.26 7.15
C ASP A 81 0.36 16.63 5.97
N HIS A 82 -0.29 15.67 5.33
CA HIS A 82 0.13 15.23 4.03
C HIS A 82 -0.16 16.47 3.18
N LYS A 83 0.77 17.42 3.18
CA LYS A 83 0.93 18.29 2.03
C LYS A 83 1.12 17.28 0.92
N CYS A 84 0.07 17.08 0.12
CA CYS A 84 0.07 16.33 -1.11
C CYS A 84 1.21 16.92 -1.94
N LYS A 85 2.43 16.45 -1.70
CA LYS A 85 3.54 16.70 -2.60
C LYS A 85 3.22 15.82 -3.78
N GLU A 86 2.67 16.45 -4.80
CA GLU A 86 2.38 15.85 -6.07
C GLU A 86 3.68 15.32 -6.67
N ARG A 87 3.95 14.05 -6.40
CA ARG A 87 4.91 13.27 -7.17
C ARG A 87 4.11 12.63 -8.30
N ARG A 88 4.64 12.69 -9.52
CA ARG A 88 4.07 12.00 -10.68
C ARG A 88 4.30 10.49 -10.49
N SER A 89 3.47 9.88 -9.66
CA SER A 89 3.45 8.45 -9.37
C SER A 89 2.02 7.96 -9.53
N ILE A 90 1.86 6.80 -10.17
CA ILE A 90 0.55 6.18 -10.30
C ILE A 90 0.09 5.84 -8.89
N LYS A 91 -1.04 6.41 -8.47
CA LYS A 91 -1.60 6.17 -7.14
C LYS A 91 -2.48 4.93 -7.21
N ILE A 92 -2.29 4.00 -6.29
CA ILE A 92 -3.28 2.94 -6.07
C ILE A 92 -4.44 3.60 -5.31
N LEU A 93 -5.46 4.06 -6.02
CA LEU A 93 -6.61 4.73 -5.41
C LEU A 93 -7.67 3.70 -5.03
N ASN A 94 -8.00 3.64 -3.74
CA ASN A 94 -9.33 3.19 -3.31
C ASN A 94 -10.31 4.35 -3.54
N LYS A 95 -11.52 4.07 -4.04
CA LYS A 95 -12.59 5.07 -4.20
C LYS A 95 -13.05 5.71 -2.88
N THR A 96 -12.52 5.31 -1.73
CA THR A 96 -12.94 5.85 -0.43
C THR A 96 -11.77 6.55 0.28
N THR A 97 -11.59 7.84 0.01
CA THR A 97 -11.28 8.92 0.98
C THR A 97 -10.79 10.19 0.25
N CYS A 98 -11.72 11.03 -0.16
CA CYS A 98 -11.49 12.47 -0.16
C CYS A 98 -12.35 13.03 0.98
N MET A 99 -11.80 13.10 2.19
CA MET A 99 -12.34 14.02 3.19
C MET A 99 -12.02 15.43 2.67
N GLU A 100 -13.02 16.07 2.09
CA GLU A 100 -12.97 17.46 1.68
C GLU A 100 -12.50 18.34 2.84
N LYS A 101 -11.34 18.98 2.67
CA LYS A 101 -11.05 20.28 3.29
C LYS A 101 -10.22 21.12 2.33
N PHE A 102 -10.89 21.68 1.33
CA PHE A 102 -10.46 22.94 0.74
C PHE A 102 -11.31 24.04 1.37
N PRO A 103 -10.77 24.94 2.21
CA PRO A 103 -11.43 26.21 2.41
C PRO A 103 -11.19 27.03 1.14
N PHE A 104 -12.19 27.09 0.26
CA PHE A 104 -12.26 28.17 -0.72
C PHE A 104 -12.43 29.46 0.07
N ARG A 105 -11.45 30.34 0.00
CA ARG A 105 -11.55 31.71 0.50
C ARG A 105 -11.85 32.57 -0.72
N PHE A 106 -13.00 33.26 -0.67
CA PHE A 106 -13.48 34.21 -1.68
C PHE A 106 -12.46 35.31 -1.96
#